data_AF-A0A843GJT2-F1
#
_entry.id   AF-A0A843GJT2-F1
#
_cell.length_a   1.000
_cell.length_b   1.000
_cell.length_c   1.000
_cell.angle_alpha   90.00
_cell.angle_beta   90.00
_cell.angle_gamma   90.00
#
_symmetry.space_group_name_H-M   'P 1'
#
loop_
_entity.id
_entity.type
_entity.pdbx_description
1 polymer ?
#
loop_
_entity_poly.entity_id
_entity_poly.type
_entity_poly.pdbx_seq_one_letter_code
_entity_poly.pdbx_strand_id
1 'polypeptide(L)'
;MDNKFINQFPYTDFHELNLDWVIKQTKEQGEQIAYLNEEFSKITVLTEDYIQTMIDTAIESNNLILAQKLIDLKAEITTEYKGYVTAQINALTVYIDNQDVHYDELAQGYANTALNEAKDYTDDAVIDYTMMINPITGVYEDVRNVVDDIVSYFHTGDALTAGEYDALDLTAGAYDAYDITAYDYDFNGKTILNP
;
A
#
# COMPACT_ATOMS: atom_id res chain seq x y z
N MET A 1 -42.30 -39.23 99.80
CA MET A 1 -43.39 -38.32 100.18
C MET A 1 -42.70 -37.07 100.70
N ASP A 2 -42.77 -35.89 100.09
CA ASP A 2 -43.78 -35.30 99.22
C ASP A 2 -43.18 -34.16 98.42
N ASN A 3 -43.55 -34.07 97.15
CA ASN A 3 -43.28 -32.88 96.33
C ASN A 3 -44.27 -31.79 96.80
N LYS A 4 -43.83 -30.93 97.72
CA LYS A 4 -44.64 -29.79 98.17
C LYS A 4 -44.61 -28.70 97.11
N PHE A 5 -45.70 -28.56 96.38
CA PHE A 5 -46.01 -27.36 95.60
C PHE A 5 -45.88 -26.12 96.50
N ILE A 6 -44.99 -25.21 96.15
CA ILE A 6 -44.90 -23.89 96.81
C ILE A 6 -45.95 -23.00 96.15
N ASN A 7 -47.02 -22.71 96.87
CA ASN A 7 -48.11 -21.88 96.40
C ASN A 7 -47.66 -20.42 96.29
N GLN A 8 -47.51 -19.91 95.06
CA GLN A 8 -47.17 -18.51 94.78
C GLN A 8 -48.42 -17.63 94.60
N PHE A 9 -49.62 -18.20 94.74
CA PHE A 9 -50.87 -17.44 94.71
C PHE A 9 -51.20 -16.88 96.10
N PRO A 10 -51.88 -15.72 96.19
CA PRO A 10 -52.19 -15.08 97.46
C PRO A 10 -53.35 -15.75 98.25
N TYR A 11 -53.72 -16.99 97.95
CA TYR A 11 -54.82 -17.72 98.62
C TYR A 11 -54.58 -19.24 98.68
N THR A 12 -55.16 -19.88 99.69
CA THR A 12 -54.84 -21.25 100.13
C THR A 12 -55.71 -22.34 99.51
N ASP A 13 -56.94 -22.03 99.10
CA ASP A 13 -57.84 -22.93 98.36
C ASP A 13 -58.73 -22.18 97.33
N PHE A 14 -59.49 -22.93 96.52
CA PHE A 14 -60.37 -22.36 95.48
C PHE A 14 -61.63 -21.66 96.02
N HIS A 15 -61.97 -21.80 97.30
CA HIS A 15 -63.09 -21.09 97.93
C HIS A 15 -62.68 -19.69 98.43
N GLU A 16 -61.39 -19.42 98.58
CA GLU A 16 -60.80 -18.10 98.88
C GLU A 16 -60.37 -17.30 97.63
N LEU A 17 -60.69 -17.79 96.43
CA LEU A 17 -60.27 -17.18 95.18
C LEU A 17 -60.84 -15.75 95.05
N ASN A 18 -59.96 -14.75 95.15
CA ASN A 18 -60.37 -13.36 94.98
C ASN A 18 -60.57 -13.05 93.48
N LEU A 19 -61.82 -13.09 93.03
CA LEU A 19 -62.23 -12.80 91.65
C LEU A 19 -61.72 -11.44 91.16
N ASP A 20 -61.65 -10.43 92.03
CA ASP A 20 -61.14 -9.10 91.64
C ASP A 20 -59.65 -9.13 91.32
N TRP A 21 -58.88 -9.93 92.06
CA TRP A 21 -57.46 -10.13 91.76
C TRP A 21 -57.28 -10.84 90.42
N VAL A 22 -58.06 -11.89 90.15
CA VAL A 22 -58.00 -12.62 88.89
C VAL A 22 -58.36 -11.71 87.72
N ILE A 23 -59.44 -10.93 87.84
CA ILE A 23 -59.85 -9.94 86.84
C ILE A 23 -58.75 -8.90 86.59
N LYS A 24 -58.09 -8.41 87.65
CA LYS A 24 -56.96 -7.49 87.54
C LYS A 24 -55.79 -8.10 86.77
N GLN A 25 -55.38 -9.32 87.13
CA GLN A 25 -54.29 -10.02 86.43
C GLN A 25 -54.63 -10.29 84.96
N THR A 26 -55.87 -10.68 84.65
CA THR A 26 -56.31 -10.87 83.25
C THR A 26 -56.26 -9.57 82.44
N LYS A 27 -56.60 -8.42 83.04
CA LYS A 27 -56.49 -7.11 82.39
C LYS A 27 -55.03 -6.74 82.12
N GLU A 28 -54.17 -6.87 83.12
CA GLU A 28 -52.73 -6.60 83.00
C GLU A 28 -52.09 -7.47 81.90
N GLN A 29 -52.46 -8.76 81.83
CA GLN A 29 -52.04 -9.65 80.74
C GLN A 29 -52.58 -9.22 79.38
N GLY A 30 -53.83 -8.77 79.29
CA GLY A 30 -54.42 -8.25 78.06
C GLY A 30 -53.69 -7.01 77.52
N GLU A 31 -53.29 -6.10 78.40
CA GLU A 31 -52.48 -4.92 78.07
C GLU A 31 -51.08 -5.30 77.59
N GLN A 32 -50.42 -6.26 78.24
CA GLN A 32 -49.12 -6.78 77.81
C GLN A 32 -49.19 -7.43 76.42
N ILE A 33 -50.24 -8.21 76.15
CA ILE A 33 -50.47 -8.82 74.83
C ILE A 33 -50.66 -7.74 73.76
N ALA A 34 -51.42 -6.68 74.06
CA ALA A 34 -51.63 -5.57 73.13
C ALA A 34 -50.31 -4.86 72.80
N TYR A 35 -49.47 -4.60 73.81
CA TYR A 35 -48.14 -4.03 73.63
C TYR A 35 -47.23 -4.92 72.77
N LEU A 36 -47.17 -6.23 73.06
CA LEU A 36 -46.37 -7.17 72.29
C LEU A 36 -46.80 -7.21 70.81
N ASN A 37 -48.10 -7.17 70.53
CA ASN A 37 -48.61 -7.14 69.15
C ASN A 37 -48.18 -5.86 68.40
N GLU A 38 -48.15 -4.72 69.09
CA GLU A 38 -47.66 -3.46 68.52
C GLU A 38 -46.16 -3.57 68.18
N GLU A 39 -45.34 -4.09 69.10
CA GLU A 39 -43.91 -4.29 68.88
C GLU A 39 -43.63 -5.30 67.76
N PHE A 40 -44.38 -6.41 67.68
CA PHE A 40 -44.28 -7.35 66.56
C PHE A 40 -44.60 -6.71 65.21
N SER A 41 -45.58 -5.80 65.19
CA SER A 41 -45.93 -5.06 63.97
C SER A 41 -44.78 -4.15 63.53
N LYS A 42 -44.14 -3.44 64.46
CA LYS A 42 -42.97 -2.61 64.17
C LYS A 42 -41.78 -3.43 63.67
N ILE A 43 -41.51 -4.58 64.30
CA ILE A 43 -40.43 -5.49 63.88
C ILE A 43 -40.66 -5.96 62.45
N THR A 44 -41.90 -6.34 62.10
CA THR A 44 -42.25 -6.79 60.75
C THR A 44 -41.91 -5.73 59.70
N VAL A 45 -42.34 -4.49 59.91
CA VAL A 45 -42.05 -3.37 59.01
C VAL A 45 -40.55 -3.11 58.89
N LEU A 46 -39.82 -3.10 60.01
CA LEU A 46 -38.36 -2.90 60.00
C LEU A 46 -37.62 -4.01 59.24
N THR A 47 -38.05 -5.26 59.38
CA THR A 47 -37.45 -6.38 58.63
C THR A 47 -37.74 -6.29 57.15
N GLU A 48 -38.95 -5.90 56.76
CA GLU A 48 -39.32 -5.71 55.35
C GLU A 48 -38.48 -4.58 54.70
N ASP A 49 -38.35 -3.45 55.39
CA ASP A 49 -37.54 -2.31 54.92
C ASP A 49 -36.05 -2.66 54.79
N TYR A 50 -35.51 -3.39 55.77
CA TYR A 50 -34.13 -3.86 55.71
C TYR A 50 -33.91 -4.83 54.54
N ILE A 51 -34.82 -5.79 54.34
CA ILE A 51 -34.74 -6.73 53.21
C ILE A 51 -34.82 -5.99 51.88
N GLN A 52 -35.72 -5.01 51.76
CA GLN A 52 -35.88 -4.23 50.53
C GLN A 52 -34.60 -3.44 50.22
N THR A 53 -34.03 -2.77 51.22
CA THR A 53 -32.77 -2.03 51.07
C THR A 53 -31.62 -2.95 50.60
N MET A 54 -31.53 -4.16 51.15
CA MET A 54 -30.54 -5.15 50.75
C MET A 54 -30.74 -5.61 49.29
N ILE A 55 -31.99 -5.83 48.87
CA ILE A 55 -32.35 -6.19 47.50
C ILE A 55 -31.98 -5.07 46.53
N ASP A 56 -32.37 -3.84 46.83
CA ASP A 56 -32.13 -2.69 45.97
C ASP A 56 -30.63 -2.44 45.77
N THR A 57 -29.86 -2.54 46.86
CA THR A 57 -28.39 -2.42 46.82
C THR A 57 -27.77 -3.50 45.93
N ALA A 58 -28.24 -4.74 46.03
CA ALA A 58 -27.75 -5.85 45.22
C ALA A 58 -28.11 -5.69 43.74
N ILE A 59 -29.32 -5.22 43.43
CA ILE A 59 -29.77 -4.92 42.06
C ILE A 59 -28.90 -3.83 41.44
N GLU A 60 -28.68 -2.72 42.16
CA GLU A 60 -27.87 -1.61 41.67
C GLU A 60 -26.42 -2.03 41.41
N SER A 61 -25.82 -2.78 42.34
CA SER A 61 -24.48 -3.34 42.16
C SER A 61 -24.38 -4.24 40.92
N ASN A 62 -25.37 -5.10 40.71
CA ASN A 62 -25.40 -5.99 39.53
C ASN A 62 -25.56 -5.21 38.23
N ASN A 63 -26.42 -4.18 38.22
CA ASN A 63 -26.63 -3.33 37.05
C ASN A 63 -25.33 -2.59 36.66
N LEU A 64 -24.57 -2.09 37.64
CA LEU A 64 -23.27 -1.45 37.40
C LEU A 64 -22.26 -2.44 36.80
N ILE A 65 -22.18 -3.66 37.33
CA ILE A 65 -21.28 -4.71 36.81
C ILE A 65 -21.66 -5.08 35.37
N LEU A 66 -22.95 -5.24 35.08
CA LEU A 66 -23.45 -5.55 33.74
C LEU A 66 -23.15 -4.42 32.75
N ALA A 67 -23.35 -3.16 33.17
CA ALA A 67 -23.03 -2.01 32.34
C ALA A 67 -21.55 -1.96 31.98
N GLN A 68 -20.66 -2.23 32.95
CA GLN A 68 -19.22 -2.26 32.70
C GLN A 68 -18.83 -3.39 31.73
N LYS A 69 -19.35 -4.61 31.96
CA LYS A 69 -19.11 -5.74 31.04
C LYS A 69 -19.55 -5.45 29.60
N LEU A 70 -20.65 -4.74 29.43
CA LEU A 70 -21.12 -4.31 28.10
C LEU A 70 -20.19 -3.29 27.46
N ILE A 71 -19.61 -2.37 28.24
CA ILE A 71 -18.62 -1.41 27.74
C ILE A 71 -17.34 -2.13 27.30
N ASP A 72 -16.82 -3.02 28.14
CA ASP A 72 -15.59 -3.74 27.87
C ASP A 72 -15.73 -4.64 26.63
N LEU A 73 -16.84 -5.39 26.54
CA LEU A 73 -17.13 -6.23 25.37
C LEU A 73 -17.23 -5.41 24.08
N LYS A 74 -17.87 -4.23 24.12
CA LYS A 74 -17.95 -3.34 22.95
C LYS A 74 -16.56 -2.84 22.53
N ALA A 75 -15.70 -2.50 23.50
CA ALA A 75 -14.35 -2.05 23.23
C ALA A 75 -13.48 -3.16 22.61
N GLU A 76 -13.59 -4.38 23.12
CA GLU A 76 -12.90 -5.57 22.62
C GLU A 76 -13.30 -5.88 21.17
N ILE A 77 -14.61 -6.03 20.91
CA ILE A 77 -15.14 -6.29 19.55
C ILE A 77 -14.70 -5.19 18.58
N THR A 78 -14.77 -3.93 19.01
CA THR A 78 -14.37 -2.80 18.15
C THR A 78 -12.88 -2.86 17.81
N THR A 79 -12.03 -3.24 18.78
CA THR A 79 -10.59 -3.34 18.59
C THR A 79 -10.23 -4.49 17.65
N GLU A 80 -10.83 -5.67 17.87
CA GLU A 80 -10.62 -6.85 17.03
C GLU A 80 -11.07 -6.60 15.58
N TYR A 81 -12.28 -6.07 15.40
CA TYR A 81 -12.81 -5.79 14.07
C TYR A 81 -11.96 -4.75 13.32
N LYS A 82 -11.52 -3.68 14.01
CA LYS A 82 -10.59 -2.70 13.43
C LYS A 82 -9.26 -3.35 13.02
N GLY A 83 -8.71 -4.24 13.85
CA GLY A 83 -7.49 -4.96 13.55
C GLY A 83 -7.61 -5.82 12.30
N TYR A 84 -8.70 -6.59 12.18
CA TYR A 84 -9.00 -7.40 11.00
C TYR A 84 -9.14 -6.55 9.74
N VAL A 85 -9.93 -5.48 9.79
CA VAL A 85 -10.12 -4.57 8.65
C VAL A 85 -8.81 -3.92 8.23
N THR A 86 -7.98 -3.49 9.19
CA THR A 86 -6.66 -2.90 8.91
C THR A 86 -5.73 -3.91 8.23
N ALA A 87 -5.70 -5.16 8.69
CA ALA A 87 -4.90 -6.21 8.06
C ALA A 87 -5.33 -6.45 6.60
N GLN A 88 -6.64 -6.47 6.33
CA GLN A 88 -7.16 -6.64 4.98
C GLN A 88 -6.84 -5.45 4.07
N ILE A 89 -6.96 -4.22 4.58
CA ILE A 89 -6.56 -3.02 3.84
C ILE A 89 -5.08 -3.08 3.47
N ASN A 90 -4.20 -3.42 4.43
CA ASN A 90 -2.77 -3.51 4.17
C ASN A 90 -2.44 -4.58 3.11
N ALA A 91 -3.12 -5.73 3.15
CA ALA A 91 -2.94 -6.77 2.14
C ALA A 91 -3.36 -6.29 0.74
N LEU A 92 -4.47 -5.56 0.64
CA LEU A 92 -4.94 -4.97 -0.62
C LEU A 92 -4.00 -3.89 -1.14
N THR A 93 -3.47 -3.03 -0.27
CA THR A 93 -2.49 -2.00 -0.64
C THR A 93 -1.25 -2.64 -1.27
N VAL A 94 -0.67 -3.66 -0.62
CA VAL A 94 0.50 -4.38 -1.16
C VAL A 94 0.20 -5.03 -2.51
N TYR A 95 -1.01 -5.60 -2.66
CA TYR A 95 -1.42 -6.20 -3.93
C TYR A 95 -1.48 -5.15 -5.06
N ILE A 96 -2.06 -3.98 -4.79
CA ILE A 96 -2.17 -2.88 -5.76
C ILE A 96 -0.78 -2.35 -6.13
N ASP A 97 0.08 -2.09 -5.13
CA ASP A 97 1.45 -1.60 -5.38
C ASP A 97 2.24 -2.55 -6.29
N ASN A 98 2.10 -3.86 -6.09
CA ASN A 98 2.76 -4.86 -6.94
C ASN A 98 2.19 -4.89 -8.37
N GLN A 99 0.89 -4.66 -8.54
CA GLN A 99 0.27 -4.57 -9.87
C GLN A 99 0.76 -3.32 -10.60
N ASP A 100 0.83 -2.17 -9.93
CA ASP A 100 1.31 -0.92 -10.52
C ASP A 100 2.74 -1.06 -11.04
N VAL A 101 3.64 -1.66 -10.25
CA VAL A 101 5.02 -1.97 -10.69
C VAL A 101 5.02 -2.86 -11.93
N HIS A 102 4.19 -3.89 -11.97
CA HIS A 102 4.12 -4.81 -13.11
C HIS A 102 3.66 -4.10 -14.40
N TYR A 103 2.66 -3.21 -14.31
CA TYR A 103 2.20 -2.44 -15.47
C TYR A 103 3.25 -1.44 -15.96
N ASP A 104 4.00 -0.81 -15.05
CA ASP A 104 5.12 0.07 -15.40
C ASP A 104 6.25 -0.69 -16.12
N GLU A 105 6.61 -1.87 -15.64
CA GLU A 105 7.60 -2.74 -16.28
C GLU A 105 7.17 -3.17 -17.69
N LEU A 106 5.90 -3.56 -17.86
CA LEU A 106 5.35 -3.91 -19.17
C LEU A 106 5.36 -2.71 -20.13
N ALA A 107 4.95 -1.53 -19.66
CA ALA A 107 4.93 -0.31 -20.46
C ALA A 107 6.33 0.07 -20.94
N GLN A 108 7.34 0.00 -20.05
CA GLN A 108 8.74 0.21 -20.42
C GLN A 108 9.24 -0.85 -21.41
N GLY A 109 8.85 -2.12 -21.22
CA GLY A 109 9.17 -3.21 -22.14
C GLY A 109 8.69 -2.93 -23.56
N TYR A 110 7.40 -2.63 -23.74
CA TYR A 110 6.83 -2.30 -25.06
C TYR A 110 7.48 -1.06 -25.68
N ALA A 111 7.73 -0.01 -24.89
CA ALA A 111 8.38 1.20 -25.37
C ALA A 111 9.82 0.93 -25.85
N ASN A 112 10.57 0.12 -25.13
CA ASN A 112 11.93 -0.26 -25.50
C ASN A 112 11.95 -1.13 -26.76
N THR A 113 11.03 -2.09 -26.90
CA THR A 113 10.90 -2.89 -28.12
C THR A 113 10.61 -2.00 -29.33
N ALA A 114 9.61 -1.12 -29.25
CA ALA A 114 9.27 -0.21 -30.33
C ALA A 114 10.42 0.76 -30.68
N LEU A 115 11.17 1.22 -29.67
CA LEU A 115 12.35 2.06 -29.88
C LEU A 115 13.47 1.32 -30.60
N ASN A 116 13.71 0.06 -30.25
CA ASN A 116 14.73 -0.75 -30.91
C ASN A 116 14.33 -1.08 -32.35
N GLU A 117 13.08 -1.47 -32.58
CA GLU A 117 12.56 -1.69 -33.95
C GLU A 117 12.67 -0.43 -34.81
N ALA A 118 12.37 0.74 -34.25
CA ALA A 118 12.53 2.01 -34.95
C ALA A 118 14.00 2.34 -35.26
N LYS A 119 14.91 2.06 -34.34
CA LYS A 119 16.36 2.22 -34.55
C LYS A 119 16.88 1.30 -35.65
N ASP A 120 16.50 0.02 -35.59
CA ASP A 120 16.89 -0.97 -36.60
C ASP A 120 16.43 -0.55 -38.00
N TYR A 121 15.17 -0.10 -38.13
CA TYR A 121 14.65 0.42 -39.39
C TYR A 121 15.42 1.65 -39.90
N THR A 122 15.79 2.59 -39.00
CA THR A 122 16.58 3.75 -39.41
C THR A 122 17.99 3.40 -39.81
N ASP A 123 18.63 2.46 -39.10
CA ASP A 123 19.98 2.01 -39.41
C ASP A 123 20.02 1.29 -40.75
N ASP A 124 19.07 0.38 -41.01
CA ASP A 124 18.90 -0.31 -42.30
C ASP A 124 18.67 0.68 -43.45
N ALA A 125 17.80 1.68 -43.25
CA ALA A 125 17.53 2.70 -44.25
C ALA A 125 18.77 3.58 -44.52
N VAL A 126 19.54 3.95 -43.50
CA VAL A 126 20.77 4.73 -43.68
C VAL A 126 21.80 3.92 -44.47
N ILE A 127 21.98 2.63 -44.16
CA ILE A 127 22.89 1.73 -44.89
C ILE A 127 22.53 1.63 -46.38
N ASP A 128 21.23 1.55 -46.72
CA ASP A 128 20.79 1.45 -48.13
C ASP A 128 21.15 2.70 -48.96
N TYR A 129 21.12 3.90 -48.37
CA TYR A 129 21.45 5.14 -49.09
C TYR A 129 22.93 5.51 -49.06
N THR A 130 23.72 4.96 -48.14
CA THR A 130 25.13 5.33 -47.99
C THR A 130 26.10 4.28 -48.52
N MET A 131 25.62 3.14 -49.03
CA MET A 131 26.48 2.06 -49.53
C MET A 131 26.29 1.82 -51.03
N MET A 132 27.38 1.56 -51.75
CA MET A 132 27.39 1.33 -53.19
C MET A 132 28.47 0.30 -53.55
N ILE A 133 28.26 -0.46 -54.62
CA ILE A 133 29.33 -1.27 -55.21
C ILE A 133 30.32 -0.32 -55.86
N ASN A 134 31.55 -0.30 -55.34
CA ASN A 134 32.65 0.43 -55.94
C ASN A 134 32.95 -0.14 -57.34
N PRO A 135 32.86 0.66 -58.42
CA PRO A 135 33.08 0.16 -59.77
C PRO A 135 34.56 -0.17 -60.07
N ILE A 136 35.49 0.26 -59.23
CA ILE A 136 36.93 0.01 -59.39
C ILE A 136 37.35 -1.27 -58.68
N THR A 137 36.94 -1.43 -57.42
CA THR A 137 37.34 -2.57 -56.58
C THR A 137 36.34 -3.73 -56.60
N GLY A 138 35.08 -3.47 -56.96
CA GLY A 138 33.98 -4.43 -56.93
C GLY A 138 33.44 -4.73 -55.52
N VAL A 139 33.87 -3.98 -54.50
CA VAL A 139 33.48 -4.15 -53.10
C VAL A 139 32.26 -3.28 -52.76
N TYR A 140 31.36 -3.78 -51.90
CA TYR A 140 30.22 -3.00 -51.39
C TYR A 140 30.66 -2.18 -50.17
N GLU A 141 30.74 -0.87 -50.32
CA GLU A 141 31.29 0.04 -49.31
C GLU A 141 30.62 1.42 -49.34
N ASP A 142 31.01 2.30 -48.41
CA ASP A 142 30.41 3.63 -48.26
C ASP A 142 30.60 4.47 -49.54
N VAL A 143 29.54 5.13 -50.00
CA VAL A 143 29.50 5.96 -51.21
C VAL A 143 30.61 7.02 -51.19
N ARG A 144 31.02 7.53 -50.02
CA ARG A 144 32.15 8.47 -49.93
C ARG A 144 33.45 7.81 -50.35
N ASN A 145 33.74 6.61 -49.85
CA ASN A 145 34.91 5.84 -50.27
C ASN A 145 34.83 5.51 -51.76
N VAL A 146 33.66 5.11 -52.26
CA VAL A 146 33.45 4.86 -53.69
C VAL A 146 33.76 6.10 -54.53
N VAL A 147 33.26 7.27 -54.12
CA VAL A 147 33.52 8.54 -54.81
C VAL A 147 34.99 8.93 -54.71
N ASP A 148 35.63 8.78 -53.55
CA ASP A 148 37.04 9.08 -53.36
C ASP A 148 37.93 8.16 -54.23
N ASP A 149 37.61 6.88 -54.32
CA ASP A 149 38.30 5.92 -55.18
C ASP A 149 38.10 6.26 -56.66
N ILE A 150 36.88 6.62 -57.08
CA ILE A 150 36.61 7.10 -58.45
C ILE A 150 37.46 8.32 -58.74
N VAL A 151 37.44 9.33 -57.87
CA VAL A 151 38.23 10.55 -58.04
C VAL A 151 39.71 10.24 -58.08
N SER A 152 40.23 9.38 -57.21
CA SER A 152 41.66 9.03 -57.15
C SER A 152 42.11 8.13 -58.31
N TYR A 153 41.25 7.25 -58.80
CA TYR A 153 41.58 6.33 -59.91
C TYR A 153 41.53 7.05 -61.26
N PHE A 154 40.55 7.93 -61.44
CA PHE A 154 40.44 8.72 -62.67
C PHE A 154 41.34 9.95 -62.66
N HIS A 155 41.56 10.67 -61.54
CA HIS A 155 42.63 11.68 -61.50
C HIS A 155 43.99 11.00 -61.40
N THR A 156 44.52 10.58 -62.54
CA THR A 156 45.91 10.17 -62.68
C THR A 156 46.81 11.39 -62.49
N GLY A 157 47.85 11.27 -61.66
CA GLY A 157 48.83 12.33 -61.37
C GLY A 157 49.68 12.80 -62.57
N ASP A 158 49.30 12.35 -63.77
CA ASP A 158 49.94 12.60 -65.06
C ASP A 158 49.28 13.78 -65.82
N ALA A 159 48.38 14.53 -65.20
CA ALA A 159 47.94 15.84 -65.70
C ALA A 159 49.04 16.90 -65.49
N LEU A 160 49.30 17.76 -66.48
CA LEU A 160 50.23 18.88 -66.31
C LEU A 160 49.58 20.00 -65.49
N THR A 161 50.28 20.46 -64.46
CA THR A 161 49.93 21.76 -63.86
C THR A 161 50.24 22.89 -64.83
N ALA A 162 49.58 24.04 -64.68
CA ALA A 162 49.84 25.20 -65.52
C ALA A 162 51.32 25.64 -65.52
N GLY A 163 52.00 25.52 -64.37
CA GLY A 163 53.43 25.82 -64.27
C GLY A 163 54.33 24.77 -64.95
N GLU A 164 53.97 23.49 -64.89
CA GLU A 164 54.70 22.44 -65.62
C GLU A 164 54.49 22.57 -67.14
N TYR A 165 53.29 22.96 -67.57
CA TYR A 165 53.00 23.23 -68.99
C TYR A 165 53.78 24.45 -69.52
N ASP A 166 53.77 25.56 -68.78
CA ASP A 166 54.51 26.78 -69.14
C ASP A 166 56.03 26.52 -69.25
N ALA A 167 56.56 25.64 -68.39
CA ALA A 167 57.96 25.23 -68.42
C ALA A 167 58.35 24.40 -69.66
N LEU A 168 57.40 23.83 -70.40
CA LEU A 168 57.68 23.12 -71.66
C LEU A 168 57.96 24.09 -72.82
N ASP A 169 57.65 25.38 -72.67
CA ASP A 169 57.87 26.45 -73.66
C ASP A 169 57.41 26.06 -75.08
N LEU A 170 56.28 25.35 -75.16
CA LEU A 170 55.72 24.86 -76.41
C LEU A 170 55.10 26.01 -77.20
N THR A 171 55.60 26.26 -78.41
CA THR A 171 54.90 27.13 -79.35
C THR A 171 53.56 26.49 -79.77
N ALA A 172 52.56 27.30 -80.14
CA ALA A 172 51.25 26.79 -80.54
C ALA A 172 51.34 25.72 -81.64
N GLY A 173 52.24 25.87 -82.62
CA GLY A 173 52.45 24.87 -83.67
C GLY A 173 53.15 23.59 -83.20
N ALA A 174 54.01 23.69 -82.18
CA ALA A 174 54.65 22.52 -81.57
C ALA A 174 53.65 21.72 -80.72
N TYR A 175 52.77 22.40 -79.98
CA TYR A 175 51.69 21.76 -79.23
C TYR A 175 50.66 21.10 -80.16
N ASP A 176 50.22 21.80 -81.21
CA ASP A 176 49.25 21.28 -82.20
C ASP A 176 49.78 20.03 -82.93
N ALA A 177 51.10 19.93 -83.11
CA ALA A 177 51.74 18.76 -83.71
C ALA A 177 51.67 17.48 -82.84
N TYR A 178 51.39 17.58 -81.54
CA TYR A 178 51.13 16.41 -80.69
C TYR A 178 49.76 15.77 -80.98
N ASP A 179 48.83 16.51 -81.61
CA ASP A 179 47.49 16.02 -82.01
C ASP A 179 46.73 15.32 -80.87
N ILE A 180 46.71 15.95 -79.70
CA ILE A 180 46.13 15.37 -78.48
C ILE A 180 44.73 15.90 -78.20
N THR A 181 43.87 15.03 -77.67
CA THR A 181 42.53 15.41 -77.21
C THR A 181 42.58 16.05 -75.83
N ALA A 182 41.48 16.71 -75.43
CA ALA A 182 41.34 17.22 -74.06
C ALA A 182 41.45 16.09 -73.02
N TYR A 183 40.99 14.88 -73.35
CA TYR A 183 41.17 13.71 -72.49
C TYR A 183 42.65 13.34 -72.34
N ASP A 184 43.40 13.34 -73.43
CA ASP A 184 44.84 13.05 -73.41
C ASP A 184 45.61 14.10 -72.58
N TYR A 185 45.20 15.36 -72.66
CA TYR A 185 45.76 16.43 -71.84
C TYR A 185 45.44 16.25 -70.34
N ASP A 186 44.16 16.04 -70.01
CA ASP A 186 43.69 16.00 -68.62
C ASP A 186 44.17 14.76 -67.86
N PHE A 187 44.39 13.63 -68.55
CA PHE A 187 44.73 12.36 -67.90
C PHE A 187 46.17 11.89 -68.14
N ASN A 188 46.79 12.30 -69.26
CA ASN A 188 48.11 11.82 -69.69
C ASN A 188 49.07 12.96 -70.11
N GLY A 189 48.71 14.22 -69.84
CA GLY A 189 49.40 15.39 -70.38
C GLY A 189 50.91 15.42 -70.09
N LYS A 190 51.33 15.01 -68.89
CA LYS A 190 52.75 14.90 -68.51
C LYS A 190 53.48 13.88 -69.37
N THR A 191 52.91 12.69 -69.52
CA THR A 191 53.52 11.62 -70.31
C THR A 191 53.63 11.98 -71.79
N ILE A 192 52.64 12.69 -72.32
CA ILE A 192 52.57 12.96 -73.76
C ILE A 192 53.39 14.19 -74.14
N LEU A 193 53.31 15.25 -73.35
CA LEU A 193 53.90 16.56 -73.67
C LEU A 193 55.26 16.78 -73.01
N ASN A 194 55.62 15.95 -72.03
CA ASN A 194 56.93 15.94 -71.37
C ASN A 194 57.52 14.51 -71.29
N PRO A 195 57.74 13.82 -72.43
CA PRO A 195 58.23 12.44 -72.48
C PRO A 195 59.70 12.27 -72.03
#